data_AF-A0A7X5Q5P7-F1
#
_entry.id   AF-A0A7X5Q5P7-F1
#
_cell.length_a   1.000
_cell.length_b   1.000
_cell.length_c   1.000
_cell.angle_alpha   90.00
_cell.angle_beta   90.00
_cell.angle_gamma   90.00
#
_symmetry.space_group_name_H-M   'P 1'
#
loop_
_entity.id
_entity.type
_entity.pdbx_description
1 polymer ?
#
loop_
_entity_poly.entity_id
_entity_poly.type
_entity_poly.pdbx_seq_one_letter_code
_entity_poly.pdbx_strand_id
1 'polypeptide(L)'
;PTKRLAYGTMGLMFVNFSVGGVLTNFAAPPALTLSRCWGWTVTAFFSLFGWRVLAGIAIVNVLYFFFFRRDFCKLKPMKHKEEVVVESDKHKGPVPVWITVVHLAFLAWTVITAHYLPIFLGSYLLFLGFHQATRTHQYNLNLKRPMMVGLFLAGLVIHGGFQGWWIERLIGDLGFGAMLLAGTVLTAFNENTTVAYLACLLDDLKPSIQYALVSGLVAGGGLTIIAHAPNPAGQALLRPYFKKGISSWDLFLAALVPTLIFMAIFYFFPTAP
;
A
#
# COMPACT_ATOMS: atom_id res chain seq x y z
N PRO A 1 6.68 4.24 24.58
CA PRO A 1 6.68 2.78 24.28
C PRO A 1 8.13 2.27 24.20
N THR A 2 8.36 0.95 24.35
CA THR A 2 9.69 0.35 24.08
C THR A 2 10.00 0.47 22.58
N LYS A 3 11.29 0.53 22.20
CA LYS A 3 11.68 0.57 20.77
C LYS A 3 11.11 -0.62 20.00
N ARG A 4 11.15 -1.81 20.60
CA ARG A 4 10.59 -3.05 20.01
C ARG A 4 9.10 -2.93 19.71
N LEU A 5 8.32 -2.39 20.65
CA LEU A 5 6.88 -2.18 20.42
C LEU A 5 6.66 -1.17 19.29
N ALA A 6 7.38 -0.04 19.29
CA ALA A 6 7.20 1.01 18.29
C ALA A 6 7.54 0.55 16.85
N TYR A 7 8.69 -0.10 16.65
CA TYR A 7 9.06 -0.67 15.34
C TYR A 7 8.16 -1.85 14.97
N GLY A 8 7.78 -2.69 15.94
CA GLY A 8 6.83 -3.78 15.73
C GLY A 8 5.46 -3.30 15.24
N THR A 9 4.91 -2.24 15.84
CA THR A 9 3.63 -1.65 15.39
C THR A 9 3.76 -1.10 13.97
N MET A 10 4.87 -0.40 13.68
CA MET A 10 5.09 0.21 12.37
C MET A 10 5.27 -0.83 11.27
N GLY A 11 6.10 -1.86 11.51
CA GLY A 11 6.29 -2.96 10.56
C GLY A 11 5.01 -3.75 10.32
N LEU A 12 4.26 -4.07 11.38
CA LEU A 12 2.95 -4.71 11.27
C LEU A 12 1.96 -3.88 10.43
N MET A 13 1.90 -2.57 10.69
CA MET A 13 1.03 -1.65 9.96
C MET A 13 1.39 -1.62 8.47
N PHE A 14 2.67 -1.51 8.12
CA PHE A 14 3.12 -1.48 6.72
C PHE A 14 2.82 -2.78 5.98
N VAL A 15 3.07 -3.93 6.60
CA VAL A 15 2.74 -5.22 5.98
C VAL A 15 1.23 -5.38 5.82
N ASN A 16 0.42 -5.03 6.82
CA ASN A 16 -1.05 -5.12 6.71
C ASN A 16 -1.61 -4.18 5.63
N PHE A 17 -1.09 -2.95 5.48
CA PHE A 17 -1.50 -2.04 4.42
C PHE A 17 -1.13 -2.54 3.03
N SER A 18 0.06 -3.12 2.89
CA SER A 18 0.49 -3.75 1.65
C SER A 18 -0.45 -4.91 1.29
N VAL A 19 -0.66 -5.84 2.23
CA VAL A 19 -1.45 -7.06 1.98
C VAL A 19 -2.94 -6.81 1.84
N GLY A 20 -3.48 -5.77 2.48
CA GLY A 20 -4.85 -5.32 2.24
C GLY A 20 -5.08 -4.77 0.82
N GLY A 21 -4.02 -4.39 0.09
CA GLY A 21 -4.10 -3.79 -1.24
C GLY A 21 -4.64 -4.70 -2.35
N VAL A 22 -4.78 -6.00 -2.11
CA VAL A 22 -5.32 -6.99 -3.06
C VAL A 22 -6.72 -7.48 -2.73
N LEU A 23 -7.39 -6.89 -1.74
CA LEU A 23 -8.80 -7.22 -1.43
C LEU A 23 -9.75 -6.79 -2.56
N THR A 24 -9.40 -5.73 -3.30
CA THR A 24 -10.11 -5.27 -4.49
C THR A 24 -9.12 -4.81 -5.56
N ASN A 25 -9.54 -4.75 -6.82
CA ASN A 25 -8.70 -4.26 -7.92
C ASN A 25 -8.44 -2.74 -7.90
N PHE A 26 -9.06 -1.99 -6.99
CA PHE A 26 -8.85 -0.55 -6.81
C PHE A 26 -8.20 -0.19 -5.46
N ALA A 27 -7.98 -1.16 -4.57
CA ALA A 27 -7.46 -0.91 -3.22
C ALA A 27 -6.01 -0.40 -3.22
N ALA A 28 -5.22 -0.76 -4.24
CA ALA A 28 -3.85 -0.28 -4.39
C ALA A 28 -3.50 -0.05 -5.88
N PRO A 29 -2.61 0.90 -6.19
CA PRO A 29 -2.11 1.11 -7.55
C PRO A 29 -1.63 -0.15 -8.30
N PRO A 30 -0.87 -1.10 -7.71
CA PRO A 30 -0.50 -2.34 -8.40
C PRO A 30 -1.71 -3.19 -8.76
N ALA A 31 -2.75 -3.25 -7.91
CA ALA A 31 -3.94 -4.04 -8.19
C ALA A 31 -4.69 -3.48 -9.42
N LEU A 32 -4.70 -2.15 -9.57
CA LEU A 32 -5.25 -1.48 -10.75
C LEU A 32 -4.43 -1.78 -12.01
N THR A 33 -3.10 -1.74 -11.91
CA THR A 33 -2.19 -2.10 -13.01
C THR A 33 -2.44 -3.53 -13.47
N LEU A 34 -2.41 -4.50 -12.54
CA LEU A 34 -2.63 -5.92 -12.84
C LEU A 34 -4.04 -6.21 -13.37
N SER A 35 -5.05 -5.51 -12.87
CA SER A 35 -6.43 -5.60 -13.39
C SER A 35 -6.52 -5.21 -14.87
N ARG A 36 -5.75 -4.19 -15.30
CA ARG A 36 -5.70 -3.78 -16.71
C ARG A 36 -4.93 -4.76 -17.58
N CYS A 37 -3.87 -5.38 -17.05
CA CYS A 37 -3.02 -6.29 -17.82
C CYS A 37 -3.61 -7.69 -17.96
N TRP A 38 -4.16 -8.24 -16.87
CA TRP A 38 -4.64 -9.63 -16.81
C TRP A 38 -6.17 -9.75 -16.70
N GLY A 39 -6.89 -8.63 -16.74
CA GLY A 39 -8.36 -8.62 -16.72
C GLY A 39 -8.99 -9.04 -15.39
N TRP A 40 -8.22 -9.06 -14.30
CA TRP A 40 -8.72 -9.49 -13.00
C TRP A 40 -9.75 -8.48 -12.44
N THR A 41 -10.96 -8.96 -12.22
CA THR A 41 -12.07 -8.20 -11.61
C THR A 41 -11.95 -8.16 -10.08
N VAL A 42 -12.78 -7.34 -9.42
CA VAL A 42 -12.91 -7.33 -7.94
C VAL A 42 -13.13 -8.74 -7.40
N THR A 43 -14.00 -9.52 -8.04
CA THR A 43 -14.32 -10.90 -7.62
C THR A 43 -13.14 -11.84 -7.81
N ALA A 44 -12.36 -11.69 -8.88
CA ALA A 44 -11.14 -12.48 -9.10
C ALA A 44 -10.10 -12.20 -8.00
N PHE A 45 -9.81 -10.93 -7.72
CA PHE A 45 -8.88 -10.54 -6.65
C PHE A 45 -9.30 -11.10 -5.29
N PHE A 46 -10.57 -10.92 -4.92
CA PHE A 46 -11.08 -11.41 -3.65
C PHE A 46 -11.05 -12.95 -3.54
N SER A 47 -11.34 -13.66 -4.64
CA SER A 47 -11.31 -15.13 -4.66
C SER A 47 -9.89 -15.68 -4.58
N LEU A 48 -8.94 -15.04 -5.26
CA LEU A 48 -7.52 -15.43 -5.26
C LEU A 48 -6.87 -15.15 -3.89
N PHE A 49 -7.01 -13.93 -3.37
CA PHE A 49 -6.22 -13.47 -2.23
C PHE A 49 -7.04 -13.26 -0.95
N GLY A 50 -8.34 -12.99 -1.06
CA GLY A 50 -9.16 -12.39 0.01
C GLY A 50 -9.12 -13.14 1.33
N TRP A 51 -9.49 -14.42 1.37
CA TRP A 51 -9.53 -15.17 2.63
C TRP A 51 -8.14 -15.36 3.26
N ARG A 52 -7.08 -15.47 2.44
CA ARG A 52 -5.68 -15.62 2.91
C ARG A 52 -5.15 -14.34 3.51
N VAL A 53 -5.47 -13.21 2.87
CA VAL A 53 -5.17 -11.88 3.36
C VAL A 53 -5.87 -11.68 4.71
N LEU A 54 -7.17 -11.95 4.80
CA LEU A 54 -7.94 -11.80 6.03
C LEU A 54 -7.44 -12.72 7.15
N ALA A 55 -7.20 -14.00 6.84
CA ALA A 55 -6.64 -14.97 7.79
C ALA A 55 -5.23 -14.57 8.24
N GLY A 56 -4.37 -14.15 7.31
CA GLY A 56 -3.02 -13.68 7.63
C GLY A 56 -3.01 -12.42 8.48
N ILE A 57 -3.84 -11.43 8.15
CA ILE A 57 -4.03 -10.23 8.99
C ILE A 57 -4.47 -10.65 10.39
N ALA A 58 -5.45 -11.55 10.52
CA ALA A 58 -5.90 -12.03 11.83
C ALA A 58 -4.77 -12.74 12.60
N ILE A 59 -4.09 -13.70 11.99
CA ILE A 59 -3.00 -14.48 12.61
C ILE A 59 -1.88 -13.56 13.07
N VAL A 60 -1.39 -12.69 12.20
CA VAL A 60 -0.26 -11.80 12.52
C VAL A 60 -0.64 -10.81 13.62
N ASN A 61 -1.85 -10.22 13.59
CA ASN A 61 -2.31 -9.32 14.65
C ASN A 61 -2.49 -10.04 15.99
N VAL A 62 -3.00 -11.27 15.99
CA VAL A 62 -3.14 -12.09 17.20
C VAL A 62 -1.77 -12.44 17.78
N LEU A 63 -0.83 -12.90 16.95
CA LEU A 63 0.53 -13.19 17.38
C LEU A 63 1.23 -11.94 17.94
N TYR A 64 1.06 -10.80 17.27
CA TYR A 64 1.57 -9.52 17.73
C TYR A 64 0.98 -9.11 19.09
N PHE A 65 -0.33 -9.25 19.27
CA PHE A 65 -1.00 -8.97 20.54
C PHE A 65 -0.45 -9.84 21.67
N PHE A 66 -0.33 -11.16 21.46
CA PHE A 66 0.20 -12.05 22.49
C PHE A 66 1.66 -11.79 22.81
N PHE A 67 2.49 -11.47 21.81
CA PHE A 67 3.91 -11.16 22.00
C PHE A 67 4.11 -9.87 22.83
N PHE A 68 3.32 -8.82 22.53
CA PHE A 68 3.43 -7.52 23.19
C PHE A 68 2.44 -7.29 24.33
N ARG A 69 1.63 -8.30 24.73
CA ARG A 69 0.59 -8.17 25.77
C ARG A 69 1.10 -7.50 27.05
N ARG A 70 2.30 -7.86 27.49
CA ARG A 70 2.94 -7.29 28.68
C ARG A 70 3.35 -5.83 28.51
N ASP A 71 3.76 -5.44 27.29
CA ASP A 71 4.10 -4.06 26.98
C ASP A 71 2.85 -3.19 26.86
N PHE A 72 1.74 -3.73 26.33
CA PHE A 72 0.44 -3.06 26.32
C PHE A 72 -0.07 -2.74 27.73
N CYS A 73 0.04 -3.68 28.67
CA CYS A 73 -0.34 -3.44 30.06
C CYS A 73 0.52 -2.35 30.75
N LYS A 74 1.73 -2.09 30.25
CA LYS A 74 2.64 -1.05 30.77
C LYS A 74 2.43 0.31 30.10
N LEU A 75 1.65 0.38 29.03
CA LEU A 75 1.29 1.66 28.42
C LEU A 75 0.39 2.42 29.39
N LYS A 76 0.95 3.45 30.01
CA LYS A 76 0.14 4.41 30.74
C LYS A 76 -0.74 5.16 29.73
N PRO A 77 -2.03 5.39 30.02
CA PRO A 77 -2.84 6.28 29.19
C PRO A 77 -2.12 7.62 29.15
N MET A 78 -1.77 8.07 27.94
CA MET A 78 -1.23 9.41 27.78
C MET A 78 -2.30 10.38 28.25
N LYS A 79 -2.01 11.13 29.32
CA LYS A 79 -2.68 12.42 29.54
C LYS A 79 -2.46 13.20 28.26
N HIS A 80 -3.55 13.61 27.61
CA HIS A 80 -3.58 14.47 26.44
C HIS A 80 -2.71 15.70 26.73
N LYS A 81 -1.43 15.65 26.39
CA LYS A 81 -0.51 16.76 26.56
C LYS A 81 0.28 16.87 25.27
N GLU A 82 -0.04 17.97 24.61
CA GLU A 82 0.62 18.58 23.47
C GLU A 82 0.47 17.76 22.20
N GLU A 83 -0.51 18.17 21.40
CA GLU A 83 -0.51 18.08 19.95
C GLU A 83 0.94 18.25 19.47
N VAL A 84 1.58 17.14 19.11
CA VAL A 84 2.74 17.21 18.25
C VAL A 84 2.18 17.78 16.96
N VAL A 85 2.33 19.10 16.82
CA VAL A 85 1.98 19.85 15.62
C VAL A 85 2.84 19.26 14.51
N VAL A 86 2.31 18.22 13.86
CA VAL A 86 2.61 17.96 12.47
C VAL A 86 2.27 19.27 11.78
N GLU A 87 3.23 19.80 11.05
CA GLU A 87 3.14 21.05 10.31
C GLU A 87 2.14 20.89 9.14
N SER A 88 0.89 20.62 9.48
CA SER A 88 -0.25 20.43 8.60
C SER A 88 -1.37 21.31 9.12
N ASP A 89 -1.38 22.52 8.58
CA ASP A 89 -2.51 23.41 8.38
C ASP A 89 -3.37 23.83 9.57
N LYS A 90 -3.50 25.16 9.64
CA LYS A 90 -4.16 26.01 10.64
C LYS A 90 -5.65 25.70 10.98
N HIS A 91 -6.21 24.55 10.63
CA HIS A 91 -7.59 24.21 11.00
C HIS A 91 -7.65 23.38 12.29
N LYS A 92 -8.15 24.00 13.36
CA LYS A 92 -8.27 23.41 14.72
C LYS A 92 -9.66 22.84 15.02
N GLY A 93 -10.57 22.80 14.03
CA GLY A 93 -11.95 22.32 14.18
C GLY A 93 -12.21 20.98 13.49
N PRO A 94 -13.28 20.25 13.86
CA PRO A 94 -13.75 19.11 13.09
C PRO A 94 -14.35 19.58 11.76
N VAL A 95 -14.03 18.87 10.68
CA VAL A 95 -14.58 19.14 9.34
C VAL A 95 -16.08 18.85 9.32
N PRO A 96 -16.94 19.77 8.83
CA PRO A 96 -18.38 19.53 8.73
C PRO A 96 -18.72 18.25 7.94
N VAL A 97 -19.71 17.49 8.40
CA VAL A 97 -20.10 16.20 7.79
C VAL A 97 -20.52 16.37 6.33
N TRP A 98 -21.26 17.44 6.00
CA TRP A 98 -21.72 17.69 4.63
C TRP A 98 -20.56 17.85 3.64
N ILE A 99 -19.45 18.45 4.06
CA ILE A 99 -18.23 18.57 3.26
C ILE A 99 -17.63 17.20 2.97
N THR A 100 -17.61 16.33 4.00
CA THR A 100 -17.10 14.97 3.87
C THR A 100 -17.94 14.16 2.91
N VAL A 101 -19.27 14.29 2.97
CA VAL A 101 -20.20 13.67 2.01
C VAL A 101 -19.94 14.16 0.59
N VAL A 102 -19.73 15.46 0.39
CA VAL A 102 -19.39 16.01 -0.95
C VAL A 102 -18.07 15.44 -1.45
N HIS A 103 -17.03 15.33 -0.60
CA HIS A 103 -15.77 14.69 -0.99
C HIS A 103 -15.95 13.23 -1.41
N LEU A 104 -16.71 12.45 -0.63
CA LEU A 104 -17.02 11.06 -0.95
C LEU A 104 -17.82 10.93 -2.26
N ALA A 105 -18.75 11.85 -2.51
CA ALA A 105 -19.51 11.90 -3.75
C ALA A 105 -18.61 12.21 -4.96
N PHE A 106 -17.72 13.21 -4.86
CA PHE A 106 -16.73 13.49 -5.90
C PHE A 106 -15.79 12.29 -6.13
N LEU A 107 -15.34 11.63 -5.07
CA LEU A 107 -14.50 10.44 -5.18
C LEU A 107 -15.24 9.32 -5.93
N ALA A 108 -16.47 8.98 -5.52
CA ALA A 108 -17.28 7.97 -6.21
C ALA A 108 -17.54 8.36 -7.68
N TRP A 109 -17.88 9.62 -7.93
CA TRP A 109 -18.11 10.14 -9.28
C TRP A 109 -16.87 10.03 -10.17
N THR A 110 -15.70 10.39 -9.65
CA THR A 110 -14.43 10.28 -10.40
C THR A 110 -14.08 8.83 -10.72
N VAL A 111 -14.39 7.88 -9.84
CA VAL A 111 -14.20 6.44 -10.11
C VAL A 111 -15.12 5.96 -11.23
N ILE A 112 -16.39 6.34 -11.20
CA ILE A 112 -17.38 5.95 -12.23
C ILE A 112 -17.00 6.55 -13.59
N THR A 113 -16.61 7.82 -13.60
CA THR A 113 -16.31 8.59 -14.82
C THR A 113 -14.85 8.49 -15.26
N ALA A 114 -14.02 7.69 -14.60
CA ALA A 114 -12.57 7.57 -14.85
C ALA A 114 -12.21 7.21 -16.30
N HIS A 115 -13.14 6.59 -17.04
CA HIS A 115 -12.98 6.23 -18.44
C HIS A 115 -13.10 7.43 -19.40
N TYR A 116 -13.77 8.51 -18.97
CA TYR A 116 -14.03 9.70 -19.79
C TYR A 116 -13.15 10.87 -19.32
N LEU A 117 -11.97 11.01 -19.93
CA LEU A 117 -10.97 12.01 -19.54
C LEU A 117 -11.52 13.46 -19.44
N PRO A 118 -12.37 13.96 -20.35
CA PRO A 118 -12.91 15.32 -20.23
C PRO A 118 -13.79 15.50 -18.98
N ILE A 119 -14.64 14.52 -18.66
CA ILE A 119 -15.51 14.54 -17.48
C ILE A 119 -14.68 14.46 -16.21
N PHE A 120 -13.65 13.59 -16.21
CA PHE A 120 -12.71 13.48 -15.10
C PHE A 120 -12.01 14.80 -14.80
N LEU A 121 -11.42 15.45 -15.82
CA LEU A 121 -10.74 16.73 -15.67
C LEU A 121 -11.69 17.85 -15.23
N GLY A 122 -12.89 17.92 -15.83
CA GLY A 122 -13.91 18.90 -15.44
C GLY A 122 -14.37 18.71 -13.99
N SER A 123 -14.61 17.48 -13.57
CA SER A 123 -14.99 17.14 -12.20
C SER A 123 -13.88 17.46 -11.21
N TYR A 124 -12.62 17.21 -11.58
CA TYR A 124 -11.46 17.57 -10.77
C TYR A 124 -11.33 19.09 -10.59
N LEU A 125 -11.48 19.88 -11.66
CA LEU A 125 -11.48 21.34 -11.57
C LEU A 125 -12.64 21.87 -10.72
N LEU A 126 -13.83 21.29 -10.86
CA LEU A 126 -14.99 21.63 -10.02
C LEU A 126 -14.72 21.31 -8.54
N PHE A 127 -14.09 20.18 -8.25
CA PHE A 127 -13.66 19.81 -6.91
C PHE A 127 -12.65 20.81 -6.33
N LEU A 128 -11.66 21.25 -7.11
CA LEU A 128 -10.72 22.28 -6.67
C LEU A 128 -11.43 23.61 -6.39
N GLY A 129 -12.42 23.99 -7.21
CA GLY A 129 -13.27 25.15 -6.97
C GLY A 129 -14.07 25.02 -5.67
N PHE A 130 -14.66 23.85 -5.43
CA PHE A 130 -15.37 23.53 -4.19
C PHE A 130 -14.45 23.60 -2.95
N HIS A 131 -13.26 22.99 -3.01
CA HIS A 131 -12.26 23.03 -1.94
C HIS A 131 -11.83 24.47 -1.64
N GLN A 132 -11.57 25.26 -2.68
CA GLN A 132 -11.20 26.67 -2.54
C GLN A 132 -12.31 27.50 -1.87
N ALA A 133 -13.58 27.25 -2.23
CA ALA A 133 -14.74 27.93 -1.64
C ALA A 133 -14.96 27.53 -0.16
N THR A 134 -14.59 26.31 0.22
CA THR A 134 -14.83 25.74 1.56
C THR A 134 -13.56 25.64 2.41
N ARG A 135 -12.47 26.28 1.99
CA ARG A 135 -11.13 26.21 2.60
C ARG A 135 -11.12 26.55 4.10
N THR A 136 -12.01 27.41 4.57
CA THR A 136 -12.14 27.78 5.99
C THR A 136 -12.55 26.61 6.89
N HIS A 137 -13.21 25.60 6.32
CA HIS A 137 -13.76 24.44 7.02
C HIS A 137 -12.95 23.16 6.79
N GLN A 138 -11.80 23.23 6.14
CA GLN A 138 -11.02 22.06 5.68
C GLN A 138 -9.50 22.27 5.84
N TYR A 139 -8.76 21.16 5.81
CA TYR A 139 -7.29 21.17 5.73
C TYR A 139 -6.81 21.61 4.34
N ASN A 140 -5.57 22.11 4.21
CA ASN A 140 -5.09 22.47 2.88
C ASN A 140 -4.85 21.20 2.04
N LEU A 141 -5.15 21.32 0.76
CA LEU A 141 -4.97 20.27 -0.22
C LEU A 141 -3.48 20.22 -0.63
N ASN A 142 -2.78 19.14 -0.28
CA ASN A 142 -1.40 18.94 -0.70
C ASN A 142 -1.33 18.07 -1.98
N LEU A 143 -1.38 18.73 -3.14
CA LEU A 143 -1.29 18.06 -4.45
C LEU A 143 0.12 17.62 -4.83
N LYS A 144 1.16 18.20 -4.23
CA LYS A 144 2.55 17.98 -4.64
C LYS A 144 2.93 16.49 -4.59
N ARG A 145 2.59 15.80 -3.50
CA ARG A 145 2.92 14.36 -3.37
C ARG A 145 2.17 13.49 -4.39
N PRO A 146 0.83 13.54 -4.50
CA PRO A 146 0.11 12.80 -5.54
C PRO A 146 0.57 13.12 -6.97
N MET A 147 0.88 14.38 -7.28
CA MET A 147 1.37 14.76 -8.61
C MET A 147 2.75 14.16 -8.93
N MET A 148 3.67 14.13 -7.95
CA MET A 148 4.97 13.46 -8.15
C MET A 148 4.81 11.94 -8.35
N VAL A 149 3.88 11.30 -7.63
CA VAL A 149 3.54 9.88 -7.86
C VAL A 149 2.96 9.69 -9.26
N GLY A 150 2.05 10.57 -9.70
CA GLY A 150 1.51 10.53 -11.06
C GLY A 150 2.57 10.70 -12.14
N LEU A 151 3.52 11.63 -11.96
CA LEU A 151 4.64 11.84 -12.88
C LEU A 151 5.57 10.62 -12.94
N PHE A 152 5.84 10.01 -11.79
CA PHE A 152 6.61 8.77 -11.71
C PHE A 152 5.92 7.63 -12.47
N LEU A 153 4.62 7.39 -12.22
CA LEU A 153 3.83 6.38 -12.93
C LEU A 153 3.75 6.65 -14.43
N ALA A 154 3.62 7.92 -14.84
CA ALA A 154 3.65 8.29 -16.26
C ALA A 154 5.01 7.98 -16.90
N GLY A 155 6.11 8.36 -16.24
CA GLY A 155 7.46 8.02 -16.71
C GLY A 155 7.65 6.50 -16.83
N LEU A 156 7.14 5.74 -15.86
CA LEU A 156 7.19 4.29 -15.82
C LEU A 156 6.38 3.65 -16.95
N VAL A 157 5.16 4.12 -17.22
CA VAL A 157 4.35 3.60 -18.34
C VAL A 157 4.99 3.96 -19.69
N ILE A 158 5.56 5.16 -19.83
CA ILE A 158 6.16 5.61 -21.11
C ILE A 158 7.51 4.93 -21.38
N HIS A 159 8.37 4.77 -20.36
CA HIS A 159 9.74 4.28 -20.52
C HIS A 159 9.92 2.82 -20.09
N GLY A 160 9.01 2.29 -19.27
CA GLY A 160 9.13 0.96 -18.68
C GLY A 160 9.00 -0.18 -19.70
N GLY A 161 8.38 0.06 -20.86
CA GLY A 161 8.32 -0.93 -21.94
C GLY A 161 9.70 -1.46 -22.37
N PHE A 162 10.76 -0.67 -22.20
CA PHE A 162 12.14 -1.08 -22.52
C PHE A 162 12.79 -1.96 -21.43
N GLN A 163 12.12 -2.24 -20.32
CA GLN A 163 12.68 -2.97 -19.18
C GLN A 163 12.36 -4.48 -19.19
N GLY A 164 11.59 -4.99 -20.15
CA GLY A 164 11.20 -6.41 -20.18
C GLY A 164 12.39 -7.39 -20.28
N TRP A 165 13.45 -7.02 -21.00
CA TRP A 165 14.54 -7.94 -21.37
C TRP A 165 15.28 -8.60 -20.20
N TRP A 166 15.54 -7.87 -19.11
CA TRP A 166 16.24 -8.42 -17.94
C TRP A 166 15.28 -9.17 -17.01
N ILE A 167 13.99 -8.83 -17.07
CA ILE A 167 12.94 -9.41 -16.23
C ILE A 167 12.52 -10.76 -16.76
N GLU A 168 12.33 -10.87 -18.07
CA GLU A 168 12.05 -12.14 -18.73
C GLU A 168 13.14 -13.18 -18.39
N ARG A 169 14.41 -12.75 -18.40
CA ARG A 169 15.54 -13.61 -18.01
C ARG A 169 15.54 -13.98 -16.53
N LEU A 170 15.03 -13.12 -15.65
CA LEU A 170 14.99 -13.36 -14.21
C LEU A 170 13.79 -14.22 -13.80
N ILE A 171 12.67 -14.12 -14.52
CA ILE A 171 11.35 -14.61 -14.10
C ILE A 171 10.89 -15.83 -14.92
N GLY A 172 11.29 -15.98 -16.18
CA GLY A 172 10.75 -16.97 -17.12
C GLY A 172 10.88 -18.44 -16.70
N ASP A 173 11.92 -18.81 -15.96
CA ASP A 173 12.21 -20.19 -15.55
C ASP A 173 11.94 -20.48 -14.07
N LEU A 174 11.41 -19.51 -13.30
CA LEU A 174 11.24 -19.69 -11.87
C LEU A 174 10.03 -20.56 -11.53
N GLY A 175 10.26 -21.59 -10.71
CA GLY A 175 9.17 -22.33 -10.06
C GLY A 175 8.39 -21.47 -9.05
N PHE A 176 7.22 -21.95 -8.61
CA PHE A 176 6.30 -21.20 -7.73
C PHE A 176 6.97 -20.56 -6.50
N GLY A 177 7.75 -21.33 -5.74
CA GLY A 177 8.41 -20.83 -4.52
C GLY A 177 9.49 -19.78 -4.82
N ALA A 178 10.25 -19.98 -5.89
CA ALA A 178 11.25 -19.02 -6.32
C ALA A 178 10.62 -17.73 -6.85
N MET A 179 9.47 -17.83 -7.54
CA MET A 179 8.68 -16.69 -7.98
C MET A 179 8.15 -15.86 -6.80
N LEU A 180 7.59 -16.55 -5.79
CA LEU A 180 7.10 -15.90 -4.57
C LEU A 180 8.22 -15.11 -3.87
N LEU A 181 9.38 -15.75 -3.69
CA LEU A 181 10.56 -15.10 -3.11
C LEU A 181 11.05 -13.92 -3.97
N ALA A 182 11.15 -14.12 -5.29
CA ALA A 182 11.59 -13.10 -6.22
C ALA A 182 10.68 -11.87 -6.17
N GLY A 183 9.35 -12.07 -6.19
CA GLY A 183 8.38 -10.99 -6.04
C GLY A 183 8.54 -10.24 -4.72
N THR A 184 8.72 -10.95 -3.60
CA THR A 184 8.96 -10.34 -2.28
C THR A 184 10.23 -9.50 -2.26
N VAL A 185 11.34 -10.02 -2.77
CA VAL A 185 12.61 -9.30 -2.80
C VAL A 185 12.56 -8.12 -3.75
N LEU A 186 12.03 -8.30 -4.97
CA LEU A 186 11.90 -7.23 -5.95
C LEU A 186 11.10 -6.06 -5.38
N THR A 187 9.96 -6.33 -4.74
CA THR A 187 9.14 -5.28 -4.13
C THR A 187 9.72 -4.73 -2.82
N ALA A 188 10.53 -5.49 -2.08
CA ALA A 188 11.21 -4.92 -0.91
C ALA A 188 12.15 -3.77 -1.30
N PHE A 189 12.72 -3.80 -2.52
CA PHE A 189 13.68 -2.79 -2.99
C PHE A 189 13.15 -1.88 -4.09
N ASN A 190 11.98 -2.17 -4.65
CA ASN A 190 11.34 -1.38 -5.69
C ASN A 190 9.91 -1.06 -5.28
N GLU A 191 9.36 0.03 -5.83
CA GLU A 191 7.97 0.36 -5.58
C GLU A 191 7.04 -0.72 -6.17
N ASN A 192 6.00 -1.09 -5.43
CA ASN A 192 5.10 -2.20 -5.76
C ASN A 192 4.38 -2.05 -7.11
N THR A 193 3.98 -0.84 -7.49
CA THR A 193 3.36 -0.57 -8.79
C THR A 193 4.35 -0.76 -9.94
N THR A 194 5.63 -0.47 -9.70
CA THR A 194 6.71 -0.74 -10.65
C THR A 194 6.83 -2.23 -10.91
N VAL A 195 6.93 -3.05 -9.85
CA VAL A 195 7.02 -4.51 -10.01
C VAL A 195 5.76 -5.08 -10.67
N ALA A 196 4.58 -4.56 -10.33
CA ALA A 196 3.32 -4.97 -10.97
C ALA A 196 3.28 -4.63 -12.46
N TYR A 197 3.73 -3.44 -12.85
CA TYR A 197 3.81 -3.05 -14.26
C TYR A 197 4.82 -3.92 -15.01
N LEU A 198 5.99 -4.16 -14.42
CA LEU A 198 7.01 -5.02 -14.98
C LEU A 198 6.49 -6.46 -15.19
N ALA A 199 5.66 -6.96 -14.28
CA ALA A 199 4.98 -8.24 -14.44
C ALA A 199 4.04 -8.28 -15.65
N CYS A 200 3.43 -7.14 -16.02
CA CYS A 200 2.58 -7.04 -17.20
C CYS A 200 3.36 -7.09 -18.51
N LEU A 201 4.67 -6.85 -18.50
CA LEU A 201 5.52 -6.94 -19.68
C LEU A 201 5.90 -8.39 -20.02
N LEU A 202 5.60 -9.33 -19.13
CA LEU A 202 5.88 -10.74 -19.34
C LEU A 202 4.69 -11.39 -20.02
N ASP A 203 4.91 -11.82 -21.25
CA ASP A 203 3.93 -12.60 -22.01
C ASP A 203 3.82 -14.03 -21.45
N ASP A 204 2.63 -14.64 -21.59
CA ASP A 204 2.37 -16.06 -21.33
C ASP A 204 2.77 -16.60 -19.94
N LEU A 205 2.71 -15.78 -18.90
CA LEU A 205 2.86 -16.26 -17.52
C LEU A 205 1.74 -17.23 -17.14
N LYS A 206 2.11 -18.43 -16.70
CA LYS A 206 1.17 -19.41 -16.15
C LYS A 206 0.37 -18.79 -14.98
N PRO A 207 -0.93 -19.09 -14.83
CA PRO A 207 -1.77 -18.53 -13.77
C PRO A 207 -1.21 -18.73 -12.34
N SER A 208 -0.60 -19.89 -12.07
CA SER A 208 0.04 -20.17 -10.77
C SER A 208 1.27 -19.28 -10.50
N ILE A 209 1.99 -18.90 -11.54
CA ILE A 209 3.16 -18.01 -11.47
C ILE A 209 2.71 -16.55 -11.30
N GLN A 210 1.64 -16.13 -11.99
CA GLN A 210 1.01 -14.83 -11.76
C GLN A 210 0.58 -14.69 -10.30
N TYR A 211 -0.10 -15.72 -9.75
CA TYR A 211 -0.49 -15.74 -8.35
C TYR A 211 0.73 -15.66 -7.40
N ALA A 212 1.78 -16.44 -7.65
CA ALA A 212 2.99 -16.44 -6.83
C ALA A 212 3.69 -15.07 -6.85
N LEU A 213 3.83 -14.47 -8.03
CA LEU A 213 4.46 -13.17 -8.21
C LEU A 213 3.70 -12.07 -7.46
N VAL A 214 2.37 -12.02 -7.60
CA VAL A 214 1.53 -11.03 -6.91
C VAL A 214 1.53 -11.27 -5.41
N SER A 215 1.43 -12.52 -4.96
CA SER A 215 1.53 -12.86 -3.53
C SER A 215 2.85 -12.39 -2.93
N GLY A 216 3.95 -12.56 -3.67
CA GLY A 216 5.29 -12.15 -3.28
C GLY A 216 5.41 -10.64 -3.20
N LEU A 217 4.99 -9.95 -4.27
CA LEU A 217 4.93 -8.50 -4.40
C LEU A 217 4.23 -7.88 -3.19
N VAL A 218 3.07 -8.42 -2.85
CA VAL A 218 2.21 -7.88 -1.81
C VAL A 218 2.74 -8.19 -0.41
N ALA A 219 3.30 -9.38 -0.17
CA ALA A 219 3.96 -9.71 1.10
C ALA A 219 5.22 -8.86 1.36
N GLY A 220 5.96 -8.53 0.30
CA GLY A 220 7.19 -7.74 0.37
C GLY A 220 7.00 -6.24 0.50
N GLY A 221 5.83 -5.70 0.12
CA GLY A 221 5.56 -4.25 0.13
C GLY A 221 5.65 -3.57 1.49
N GLY A 222 5.60 -4.33 2.60
CA GLY A 222 5.78 -3.79 3.95
C GLY A 222 7.22 -3.82 4.48
N LEU A 223 8.17 -4.47 3.80
CA LEU A 223 9.53 -4.72 4.31
C LEU A 223 10.38 -3.45 4.41
N THR A 224 10.20 -2.49 3.52
CA THR A 224 10.99 -1.26 3.51
C THR A 224 10.13 -0.02 3.31
N ILE A 225 10.71 1.14 3.59
CA ILE A 225 10.05 2.43 3.41
C ILE A 225 9.76 2.70 1.92
N ILE A 226 10.61 2.22 1.01
CA ILE A 226 10.50 2.54 -0.43
C ILE A 226 9.54 1.61 -1.17
N ALA A 227 9.22 0.45 -0.58
CA ALA A 227 8.45 -0.61 -1.23
C ALA A 227 6.99 -0.23 -1.56
N HIS A 228 6.39 0.71 -0.81
CA HIS A 228 4.97 1.02 -0.91
C HIS A 228 4.70 2.49 -0.58
N ALA A 229 3.92 3.21 -1.41
CA ALA A 229 3.69 4.65 -1.25
C ALA A 229 3.10 5.09 0.13
N PRO A 230 2.24 4.29 0.78
CA PRO A 230 1.87 4.48 2.19
C PRO A 230 3.00 4.43 3.22
N ASN A 231 4.11 3.73 2.97
CA ASN A 231 5.19 3.56 3.96
C ASN A 231 5.95 4.88 4.23
N PRO A 232 6.35 5.68 3.23
CA PRO A 232 6.90 7.01 3.45
C PRO A 232 5.91 7.97 4.12
N ALA A 233 4.62 7.84 3.81
CA ALA A 233 3.57 8.65 4.46
C ALA A 233 3.45 8.31 5.96
N GLY A 234 3.39 7.02 6.29
CA GLY A 234 3.38 6.55 7.68
C GLY A 234 4.67 6.89 8.41
N GLN A 235 5.82 6.79 7.75
CA GLN A 235 7.11 7.22 8.30
C GLN A 235 7.10 8.73 8.60
N ALA A 236 6.65 9.57 7.66
CA ALA A 236 6.59 11.01 7.86
C ALA A 236 5.67 11.40 9.02
N LEU A 237 4.53 10.71 9.16
CA LEU A 237 3.58 10.92 10.25
C LEU A 237 4.17 10.52 11.62
N LEU A 238 4.89 9.41 11.67
CA LEU A 238 5.39 8.85 12.93
C LEU A 238 6.78 9.41 13.32
N ARG A 239 7.55 9.94 12.37
CA ARG A 239 8.92 10.47 12.59
C ARG A 239 9.04 11.41 13.80
N PRO A 240 8.13 12.37 14.06
CA PRO A 240 8.23 13.27 15.21
C PRO A 240 8.24 12.55 16.57
N TYR A 241 7.65 11.35 16.65
CA TYR A 241 7.57 10.56 17.89
C TYR A 241 8.84 9.73 18.16
N PHE A 242 9.83 9.75 17.26
CA PHE A 242 11.09 9.03 17.41
C PHE A 242 12.25 10.01 17.66
N LYS A 243 12.83 9.96 18.88
CA LYS A 243 13.94 10.84 19.32
C LYS A 243 15.16 10.88 18.39
N LYS A 244 15.44 9.80 17.65
CA LYS A 244 16.59 9.68 16.72
C LYS A 244 16.15 9.48 15.26
N GLY A 245 14.88 9.74 14.94
CA GLY A 245 14.29 9.33 13.66
C GLY A 245 14.01 7.83 13.58
N ILE A 246 13.51 7.40 12.42
CA ILE A 246 13.12 6.00 12.17
C ILE A 246 14.26 5.30 11.43
N SER A 247 14.91 4.33 12.08
CA SER A 247 15.89 3.43 11.49
C SER A 247 15.25 2.50 10.46
N SER A 248 15.77 2.49 9.23
CA SER A 248 15.31 1.58 8.16
C SER A 248 15.62 0.12 8.49
N TRP A 249 16.73 -0.15 9.17
CA TRP A 249 17.15 -1.51 9.53
C TRP A 249 16.23 -2.12 10.59
N ASP A 250 15.92 -1.36 11.65
CA ASP A 250 15.03 -1.83 12.71
C ASP A 250 13.60 -2.05 12.18
N LEU A 251 13.16 -1.21 11.24
CA LEU A 251 11.88 -1.39 10.55
C LEU A 251 11.88 -2.66 9.69
N PHE A 252 12.92 -2.88 8.89
CA PHE A 252 13.05 -4.07 8.06
C PHE A 252 12.98 -5.36 8.90
N LEU A 253 13.74 -5.41 10.00
CA LEU A 253 13.71 -6.54 10.93
C LEU A 253 12.34 -6.72 11.59
N ALA A 254 11.64 -5.63 11.93
CA ALA A 254 10.31 -5.70 12.50
C ALA A 254 9.24 -6.16 11.51
N ALA A 255 9.37 -5.80 10.23
CA ALA A 255 8.47 -6.22 9.15
C ALA A 255 8.75 -7.65 8.64
N LEU A 256 9.94 -8.19 8.91
CA LEU A 256 10.35 -9.51 8.43
C LEU A 256 9.41 -10.63 8.92
N VAL A 257 9.09 -10.65 10.22
CA VAL A 257 8.21 -11.67 10.82
C VAL A 257 6.81 -11.68 10.18
N PRO A 258 6.07 -10.55 10.13
CA PRO A 258 4.77 -10.54 9.48
C PRO A 258 4.85 -10.89 7.99
N THR A 259 5.88 -10.42 7.26
CA THR A 259 6.07 -10.79 5.86
C THR A 259 6.27 -12.29 5.66
N LEU A 260 7.11 -12.94 6.48
CA LEU A 260 7.33 -14.39 6.41
C LEU A 260 6.07 -15.20 6.69
N ILE A 261 5.21 -14.73 7.61
CA ILE A 261 3.92 -15.37 7.88
C ILE A 261 3.01 -15.29 6.64
N PHE A 262 2.91 -14.12 5.99
CA PHE A 262 2.15 -13.99 4.76
C PHE A 262 2.73 -14.84 3.62
N MET A 263 4.05 -14.85 3.44
CA MET A 263 4.69 -15.73 2.47
C MET A 263 4.35 -17.20 2.73
N ALA A 264 4.39 -17.65 3.99
CA ALA A 264 4.02 -19.02 4.35
C ALA A 264 2.55 -19.32 4.01
N ILE A 265 1.63 -18.40 4.33
CA ILE A 265 0.21 -18.56 4.00
C ILE A 265 -0.01 -18.68 2.48
N PHE A 266 0.61 -17.80 1.69
CA PHE A 266 0.51 -17.85 0.23
C PHE A 266 1.18 -19.10 -0.36
N TYR A 267 2.24 -19.60 0.27
CA TYR A 267 2.94 -20.80 -0.18
C TYR A 267 2.21 -22.09 0.12
N PHE A 268 1.70 -22.27 1.34
CA PHE A 268 1.04 -23.51 1.77
C PHE A 268 -0.42 -23.61 1.32
N PHE A 269 -1.05 -22.47 1.07
CA PHE A 269 -2.42 -22.44 0.54
C PHE A 269 -2.40 -21.77 -0.83
N PRO A 270 -1.78 -22.32 -1.88
CA PRO A 270 -1.84 -21.70 -3.20
C PRO A 270 -3.26 -21.75 -3.76
N THR A 271 -3.63 -20.75 -4.55
CA THR A 271 -4.80 -20.81 -5.45
C THR A 271 -4.29 -20.70 -6.87
N ALA A 272 -4.69 -21.62 -7.72
CA ALA A 272 -4.65 -21.35 -9.15
C ALA A 272 -5.79 -20.37 -9.48
N PRO A 273 -5.53 -19.32 -10.28
CA PRO A 273 -6.58 -18.62 -11.02
C PRO A 273 -7.35 -19.53 -11.96
#